data_AF-A0A3S4F465-F1
#
_entry.id   AF-A0A3S4F465-F1
#
_cell.length_a   1.000
_cell.length_b   1.000
_cell.length_c   1.000
_cell.angle_alpha   90.00
_cell.angle_beta   90.00
_cell.angle_gamma   90.00
#
_symmetry.space_group_name_H-M   'P 1'
#
loop_
_entity.id
_entity.type
_entity.pdbx_description
1 polymer ?
#
loop_
_entity_poly.entity_id
_entity_poly.type
_entity_poly.pdbx_seq_one_letter_code
_entity_poly.pdbx_strand_id
1 'polypeptide(L)'
;MERNEAWFLAVVTAVIGFIVGMAWSDLNHQAGWLYQYQTLVTGVLAVSAAFITVNAMNKTEERQQKRHDELIRVSQRADRLTAQRAGHMKDYFRKVAVELAEVQGTFDAFDASNPNPPRATDAQIDKISYMIELLRLGLEMDVIKSSKHLFGAKMSVSYERLLYVLNWSTERFRLIEANRRNLTRSSTEDIAQNIWKIASQIDYLLIEKFADELERLESIYD
;
A
#
# COMPACT_ATOMS: atom_id res chain seq x y z
N MET A 1 -33.03 -4.44 23.71
CA MET A 1 -33.40 -5.75 24.28
C MET A 1 -33.91 -6.60 23.16
N GLU A 2 -33.05 -7.47 22.65
CA GLU A 2 -33.48 -8.46 21.67
C GLU A 2 -34.43 -9.43 22.35
N ARG A 3 -35.42 -9.93 21.61
CA ARG A 3 -36.53 -10.78 22.10
C ARG A 3 -36.07 -11.99 22.94
N ASN A 4 -34.81 -12.38 22.82
CA ASN A 4 -34.16 -13.49 23.53
C ASN A 4 -33.80 -13.14 24.99
N GLU A 5 -33.46 -11.88 25.29
CA GLU A 5 -33.14 -11.46 26.67
C GLU A 5 -34.39 -11.46 27.56
N ALA A 6 -35.54 -11.05 27.01
CA ALA A 6 -36.81 -11.01 27.73
C ALA A 6 -37.28 -12.42 28.14
N TRP A 7 -37.14 -13.41 27.24
CA TRP A 7 -37.50 -14.79 27.53
C TRP A 7 -36.58 -15.44 28.57
N PHE A 8 -35.27 -15.20 28.47
CA PHE A 8 -34.33 -15.70 29.47
C PHE A 8 -34.61 -15.10 30.86
N LEU A 9 -34.83 -13.79 30.94
CA LEU A 9 -35.16 -13.11 32.20
C LEU A 9 -36.45 -13.66 32.81
N ALA A 10 -37.48 -13.91 31.98
CA ALA A 10 -38.74 -14.50 32.40
C ALA A 10 -38.55 -15.92 32.95
N VAL A 11 -37.74 -16.75 32.29
CA VAL A 11 -37.42 -18.12 32.77
C VAL A 11 -36.65 -18.08 34.08
N VAL A 12 -35.61 -17.24 34.19
CA VAL A 12 -34.84 -17.11 35.44
C VAL A 12 -35.72 -16.61 36.58
N THR A 13 -36.58 -15.62 36.32
CA THR A 13 -37.50 -15.07 37.33
C THR A 13 -38.54 -16.10 37.75
N ALA A 14 -39.06 -16.89 36.81
CA ALA A 14 -39.99 -17.98 37.11
C ALA A 14 -39.33 -19.08 37.96
N VAL A 15 -38.08 -19.46 37.63
CA VAL A 15 -37.31 -20.45 38.40
C VAL A 15 -37.02 -19.93 39.81
N ILE A 16 -36.55 -18.69 39.95
CA ILE A 16 -36.31 -18.06 41.27
C ILE A 16 -37.62 -17.98 42.07
N GLY A 17 -38.71 -17.53 41.47
CA GLY A 17 -40.02 -17.45 42.11
C GLY A 17 -40.52 -18.82 42.59
N PHE A 18 -40.31 -19.87 41.79
CA PHE A 18 -40.64 -21.24 42.17
C PHE A 18 -39.81 -21.73 43.36
N ILE A 19 -38.49 -21.50 43.36
CA ILE A 19 -37.59 -21.88 44.46
C ILE A 19 -37.95 -21.14 45.75
N VAL A 20 -38.20 -19.83 45.67
CA VAL A 20 -38.59 -19.01 46.82
C VAL A 20 -39.95 -19.45 47.36
N GLY A 21 -40.90 -19.77 46.49
CA GLY A 21 -42.22 -20.30 46.88
C GLY A 21 -42.12 -21.64 47.60
N MET A 22 -41.29 -22.56 47.11
CA MET A 22 -41.02 -23.83 47.79
C MET A 22 -40.35 -23.62 49.15
N ALA A 23 -39.31 -22.78 49.22
CA ALA A 23 -38.62 -22.45 50.45
C ALA A 23 -39.56 -21.82 51.50
N TRP A 24 -40.49 -20.96 51.08
CA TRP A 24 -41.49 -20.37 51.98
C TRP A 24 -42.46 -21.41 52.56
N SER A 25 -42.83 -22.42 51.76
CA SER A 25 -43.70 -23.51 52.23
C SER A 25 -43.01 -24.42 53.26
N ASP A 26 -41.68 -24.49 53.24
CA ASP A 26 -40.86 -25.39 54.04
C ASP A 26 -40.41 -24.78 55.39
N LEU A 27 -40.53 -23.46 55.56
CA LEU A 27 -40.18 -22.73 56.78
C LEU A 27 -40.96 -23.20 58.05
N ASN A 28 -42.03 -23.98 57.88
CA ASN A 28 -42.78 -24.57 58.99
C ASN A 28 -42.13 -25.83 59.60
N HIS A 29 -41.04 -26.38 59.04
CA HIS A 29 -40.44 -27.64 59.52
C HIS A 29 -38.89 -27.59 59.66
N GLN A 30 -38.42 -27.39 60.91
CA GLN A 30 -37.06 -27.68 61.45
C GLN A 30 -35.77 -27.10 60.78
N ALA A 31 -34.73 -26.97 61.62
CA ALA A 31 -33.50 -26.18 61.41
C ALA A 31 -32.50 -26.66 60.33
N GLY A 32 -32.88 -27.56 59.41
CA GLY A 32 -31.98 -28.14 58.39
C GLY A 32 -32.16 -27.61 56.96
N TRP A 33 -33.23 -26.83 56.70
CA TRP A 33 -33.63 -26.42 55.35
C TRP A 33 -32.53 -25.64 54.60
N LEU A 34 -31.80 -24.77 55.28
CA LEU A 34 -30.73 -23.95 54.68
C LEU A 34 -29.64 -24.80 53.99
N TYR A 35 -29.33 -25.99 54.54
CA TYR A 35 -28.31 -26.89 53.99
C TYR A 35 -28.75 -27.55 52.67
N GLN A 36 -30.06 -27.78 52.49
CA GLN A 36 -30.61 -28.39 51.28
C GLN A 36 -30.73 -27.39 50.12
N TYR A 37 -31.00 -26.11 50.41
CA TYR A 37 -31.13 -25.08 49.37
C TYR A 37 -29.80 -24.46 48.93
N GLN A 38 -28.69 -24.69 49.66
CA GLN A 38 -27.38 -24.11 49.35
C GLN A 38 -26.91 -24.45 47.92
N THR A 39 -27.00 -25.71 47.50
CA THR A 39 -26.61 -26.14 46.15
C THR A 39 -27.46 -25.49 45.07
N LEU A 40 -28.75 -25.26 45.35
CA LEU A 40 -29.71 -24.66 44.44
C LEU A 40 -29.44 -23.17 44.24
N VAL A 41 -29.18 -22.44 45.34
CA VAL A 41 -28.75 -21.03 45.30
C VAL A 41 -27.43 -20.89 44.55
N THR A 42 -26.47 -21.80 44.80
CA THR A 42 -25.19 -21.81 44.08
C THR A 42 -25.38 -22.00 42.57
N GLY A 43 -26.30 -22.88 42.16
CA GLY A 43 -26.65 -23.09 40.75
C GLY A 43 -27.24 -21.85 40.08
N VAL A 44 -28.18 -21.16 40.74
CA VAL A 44 -28.78 -19.92 40.24
C VAL A 44 -27.73 -18.81 40.08
N LEU A 45 -26.83 -18.68 41.05
CA LEU A 45 -25.71 -17.73 40.98
C LEU A 45 -24.77 -18.05 39.82
N ALA A 46 -24.46 -19.32 39.58
CA ALA A 46 -23.59 -19.74 38.48
C ALA A 46 -24.20 -19.40 37.10
N VAL A 47 -25.49 -19.67 36.89
CA VAL A 47 -26.20 -19.33 35.64
C VAL A 47 -26.24 -17.80 35.44
N SER A 48 -26.50 -17.04 36.50
CA SER A 48 -26.52 -15.58 36.46
C SER A 48 -25.14 -15.00 36.10
N ALA A 49 -24.07 -15.54 36.69
CA ALA A 49 -22.70 -15.14 36.37
C ALA A 49 -22.33 -15.46 34.91
N ALA A 50 -22.70 -16.64 34.42
CA ALA A 50 -22.50 -17.02 33.02
C ALA A 50 -23.23 -16.07 32.07
N PHE A 51 -24.49 -15.71 32.38
CA PHE A 51 -25.27 -14.77 31.57
C PHE A 51 -24.63 -13.37 31.53
N ILE A 52 -24.20 -12.84 32.67
CA ILE A 52 -23.50 -11.55 32.74
C ILE A 52 -22.22 -11.61 31.90
N THR A 53 -21.49 -12.71 31.96
CA THR A 53 -20.26 -12.92 31.18
C THR A 53 -20.55 -12.91 29.68
N VAL A 54 -21.56 -13.65 29.21
CA VAL A 54 -21.95 -13.68 27.80
C VAL A 54 -22.40 -12.30 27.32
N ASN A 55 -23.21 -11.58 28.10
CA ASN A 55 -23.65 -10.24 27.72
C ASN A 55 -22.48 -9.23 27.68
N ALA A 56 -21.53 -9.35 28.61
CA ALA A 56 -20.32 -8.55 28.62
C ALA A 56 -19.42 -8.86 27.40
N MET A 57 -19.32 -10.12 26.99
CA MET A 57 -18.61 -10.54 25.78
C MET A 57 -19.27 -9.97 24.53
N ASN A 58 -20.59 -10.15 24.34
CA ASN A 58 -21.31 -9.65 23.16
C ASN A 58 -21.13 -8.13 22.98
N LYS A 59 -21.28 -7.35 24.06
CA LYS A 59 -21.09 -5.90 24.02
C LYS A 59 -19.64 -5.50 23.72
N THR A 60 -18.68 -6.34 24.10
CA THR A 60 -17.25 -6.12 23.81
C THR A 60 -16.94 -6.46 22.36
N GLU A 61 -17.48 -7.56 21.83
CA GLU A 61 -17.34 -7.99 20.45
C GLU A 61 -17.93 -6.94 19.48
N GLU A 62 -19.13 -6.42 19.74
CA GLU A 62 -19.72 -5.35 18.91
C GLU A 62 -18.84 -4.09 18.86
N ARG A 63 -18.23 -3.71 19.99
CA ARG A 63 -17.32 -2.55 20.06
C ARG A 63 -15.98 -2.83 19.38
N GLN A 64 -15.52 -4.08 19.39
CA GLN A 64 -14.33 -4.47 18.66
C GLN A 64 -14.61 -4.46 17.16
N GLN A 65 -15.76 -4.98 16.71
CA GLN A 65 -16.17 -4.95 15.32
C GLN A 65 -16.31 -3.52 14.80
N LYS A 66 -16.99 -2.63 15.53
CA LYS A 66 -17.11 -1.22 15.15
C LYS A 66 -15.75 -0.53 14.97
N ARG A 67 -14.82 -0.75 15.91
CA ARG A 67 -13.45 -0.21 15.79
C ARG A 67 -12.69 -0.80 14.61
N HIS A 68 -12.87 -2.09 14.34
CA HIS A 68 -12.28 -2.74 13.18
C HIS A 68 -12.80 -2.13 11.87
N ASP A 69 -14.12 -1.95 11.75
CA ASP A 69 -14.74 -1.33 10.58
C ASP A 69 -14.31 0.14 10.41
N GLU A 70 -14.20 0.89 11.50
CA GLU A 70 -13.67 2.26 11.50
C GLU A 70 -12.22 2.30 11.02
N LEU A 71 -11.37 1.40 11.51
CA LEU A 71 -9.96 1.31 11.08
C LEU A 71 -9.83 0.96 9.60
N ILE A 72 -10.64 0.02 9.09
CA ILE A 72 -10.68 -0.32 7.66
C ILE A 72 -11.09 0.89 6.82
N ARG A 73 -12.12 1.64 7.25
CA ARG A 73 -12.56 2.85 6.53
C ARG A 73 -11.48 3.92 6.49
N VAL A 74 -10.77 4.12 7.60
CA VAL A 74 -9.68 5.11 7.67
C VAL A 74 -8.51 4.69 6.79
N SER A 75 -8.12 3.41 6.80
CA SER A 75 -7.04 2.91 5.95
C SER A 75 -7.40 3.04 4.47
N GLN A 76 -8.61 2.65 4.07
CA GLN A 76 -9.09 2.80 2.69
C GLN A 76 -9.06 4.25 2.21
N ARG A 77 -9.39 5.21 3.07
CA ARG A 77 -9.33 6.64 2.73
C ARG A 77 -7.89 7.12 2.53
N ALA A 78 -6.96 6.69 3.39
CA ALA A 78 -5.55 7.04 3.26
C ALA A 78 -4.94 6.46 1.98
N ASP A 79 -5.25 5.20 1.68
CA ASP A 79 -4.80 4.50 0.47
C ASP A 79 -5.38 5.16 -0.78
N ARG A 80 -6.68 5.52 -0.76
CA ARG A 80 -7.33 6.27 -1.84
C ARG A 80 -6.65 7.61 -2.13
N LEU A 81 -6.38 8.41 -1.09
CA LEU A 81 -5.70 9.69 -1.26
C LEU A 81 -4.27 9.51 -1.78
N THR A 82 -3.59 8.45 -1.35
CA THR A 82 -2.23 8.10 -1.81
C THR A 82 -2.25 7.68 -3.28
N ALA A 83 -3.21 6.84 -3.68
CA ALA A 83 -3.44 6.42 -5.05
C ALA A 83 -3.76 7.61 -5.97
N GLN A 84 -4.67 8.50 -5.56
CA GLN A 84 -5.03 9.70 -6.33
C GLN A 84 -3.83 10.64 -6.54
N ARG A 85 -3.05 10.90 -5.49
CA ARG A 85 -1.82 11.73 -5.62
C ARG A 85 -0.80 11.09 -6.55
N ALA A 86 -0.62 9.77 -6.47
CA ALA A 86 0.26 9.05 -7.40
C ALA A 86 -0.29 9.11 -8.83
N GLY A 87 -1.60 8.97 -9.02
CA GLY A 87 -2.29 9.10 -10.30
C GLY A 87 -2.01 10.43 -11.00
N HIS A 88 -2.05 11.55 -10.26
CA HIS A 88 -1.71 12.87 -10.79
C HIS A 88 -0.27 12.99 -11.33
N MET A 89 0.64 12.09 -10.95
CA MET A 89 2.00 12.06 -11.49
C MET A 89 2.06 11.49 -12.92
N LYS A 90 0.98 10.91 -13.46
CA LYS A 90 0.95 10.36 -14.84
C LYS A 90 1.33 11.41 -15.89
N ASP A 91 0.84 12.64 -15.75
CA ASP A 91 1.08 13.70 -16.72
C ASP A 91 2.55 14.14 -16.71
N TYR A 92 3.16 14.13 -15.52
CA TYR A 92 4.59 14.34 -15.37
C TYR A 92 5.40 13.29 -16.14
N PHE A 93 5.13 12.00 -15.91
CA PHE A 93 5.84 10.92 -16.61
C PHE A 93 5.57 10.89 -18.11
N ARG A 94 4.34 11.20 -18.56
CA ARG A 94 4.02 11.36 -19.98
C ARG A 94 4.84 12.47 -20.62
N LYS A 95 4.96 13.62 -19.96
CA LYS A 95 5.79 14.72 -20.46
C LYS A 95 7.26 14.30 -20.56
N VAL A 96 7.79 13.63 -19.53
CA VAL A 96 9.17 13.10 -19.55
C VAL A 96 9.35 12.07 -20.68
N ALA A 97 8.36 11.20 -20.92
CA ALA A 97 8.42 10.22 -22.00
C ALA A 97 8.47 10.89 -23.38
N VAL A 98 7.67 11.94 -23.62
CA VAL A 98 7.70 12.71 -24.88
C VAL A 98 9.05 13.39 -25.07
N GLU A 99 9.55 14.09 -24.05
CA GLU A 99 10.86 14.75 -24.12
C GLU A 99 11.99 13.74 -24.36
N LEU A 100 11.89 12.55 -23.76
CA LEU A 100 12.86 11.48 -23.95
C LEU A 100 12.80 10.89 -25.37
N ALA A 101 11.61 10.70 -25.94
CA ALA A 101 11.45 10.22 -27.31
C ALA A 101 12.09 11.18 -28.32
N GLU A 102 11.95 12.49 -28.12
CA GLU A 102 12.64 13.50 -28.93
C GLU A 102 14.16 13.40 -28.81
N VAL A 103 14.65 13.20 -27.58
CA VAL A 103 16.09 13.02 -27.32
C VAL A 103 16.60 11.76 -28.01
N GLN A 104 15.88 10.64 -27.88
CA GLN A 104 16.26 9.38 -28.50
C GLN A 104 16.36 9.49 -30.02
N GLY A 105 15.43 10.18 -30.68
CA GLY A 105 15.51 10.44 -32.12
C GLY A 105 16.77 11.20 -32.56
N THR A 106 17.32 12.08 -31.69
CA THR A 106 18.62 12.72 -31.98
C THR A 106 19.81 11.77 -31.84
N PHE A 107 19.65 10.68 -31.09
CA PHE A 107 20.69 9.68 -30.84
C PHE A 107 20.66 8.49 -31.80
N ASP A 108 19.63 8.33 -32.62
CA ASP A 108 19.59 7.30 -33.66
C ASP A 108 20.76 7.43 -34.65
N ALA A 109 21.27 8.65 -34.87
CA ALA A 109 22.47 8.89 -35.68
C ALA A 109 23.76 8.27 -35.10
N PHE A 110 23.76 7.95 -33.80
CA PHE A 110 24.86 7.32 -33.05
C PHE A 110 24.70 5.81 -32.94
N ASP A 111 23.76 5.21 -33.68
CA ASP A 111 23.61 3.76 -33.77
C ASP A 111 24.98 3.09 -34.02
N ALA A 112 25.26 2.03 -33.28
CA ALA A 112 26.47 1.23 -33.39
C ALA A 112 26.65 0.63 -34.80
N SER A 113 25.59 0.59 -35.60
CA SER A 113 25.67 0.20 -37.02
C SER A 113 26.31 1.27 -37.92
N ASN A 114 26.39 2.53 -37.47
CA ASN A 114 26.98 3.63 -38.24
C ASN A 114 28.52 3.55 -38.19
N PRO A 115 29.22 3.38 -39.33
CA PRO A 115 30.67 3.27 -39.36
C PRO A 115 31.41 4.57 -39.00
N ASN A 116 30.71 5.71 -38.95
CA ASN A 116 31.23 7.00 -38.51
C ASN A 116 30.17 7.73 -37.67
N PRO A 117 29.97 7.34 -36.39
CA PRO A 117 29.03 8.05 -35.54
C PRO A 117 29.49 9.51 -35.38
N PRO A 118 28.55 10.47 -35.43
CA PRO A 118 28.89 11.86 -35.16
C PRO A 118 29.47 12.00 -33.75
N ARG A 119 30.25 13.04 -33.50
CA ARG A 119 30.71 13.35 -32.14
C ARG A 119 29.53 13.89 -31.33
N ALA A 120 29.35 13.37 -30.12
CA ALA A 120 28.37 13.90 -29.19
C ALA A 120 28.76 15.34 -28.81
N THR A 121 27.84 16.26 -29.00
CA THR A 121 28.04 17.65 -28.58
C THR A 121 27.83 17.77 -27.07
N ASP A 122 28.48 18.75 -26.46
CA ASP A 122 28.30 19.05 -25.03
C ASP A 122 26.83 19.29 -24.68
N ALA A 123 26.08 19.99 -25.54
CA ALA A 123 24.65 20.22 -25.36
C ALA A 123 23.82 18.93 -25.34
N GLN A 124 24.20 17.93 -26.15
CA GLN A 124 23.53 16.61 -26.16
C GLN A 124 23.82 15.83 -24.88
N ILE A 125 25.06 15.88 -24.39
CA ILE A 125 25.47 15.25 -23.13
C ILE A 125 24.69 15.88 -21.97
N ASP A 126 24.68 17.22 -21.89
CA ASP A 126 23.98 17.94 -20.84
C ASP A 126 22.45 17.69 -20.89
N LYS A 127 21.87 17.55 -22.09
CA LYS A 127 20.45 17.20 -22.26
C LYS A 127 20.13 15.79 -21.72
N ILE A 128 20.99 14.79 -21.94
CA ILE A 128 20.80 13.45 -21.36
C ILE A 128 20.91 13.50 -19.84
N SER A 129 21.91 14.21 -19.31
CA SER A 129 22.08 14.38 -17.86
C SER A 129 20.79 14.92 -17.23
N TYR A 130 20.27 15.98 -17.83
CA TYR A 130 19.01 16.60 -17.41
C TYR A 130 17.84 15.61 -17.42
N MET A 131 17.70 14.79 -18.47
CA MET A 131 16.63 13.79 -18.56
C MET A 131 16.75 12.69 -17.51
N ILE A 132 17.97 12.20 -17.24
CA ILE A 132 18.23 11.20 -16.20
C ILE A 132 17.86 11.77 -14.84
N GLU A 133 18.30 12.99 -14.53
CA GLU A 133 18.00 13.67 -13.27
C GLU A 133 16.50 13.96 -13.12
N LEU A 134 15.83 14.37 -14.21
CA LEU A 134 14.38 14.61 -14.21
C LEU A 134 13.63 13.31 -13.89
N LEU A 135 13.92 12.22 -14.61
CA LEU A 135 13.25 10.94 -14.36
C LEU A 135 13.54 10.40 -12.95
N ARG A 136 14.78 10.56 -12.48
CA ARG A 136 15.18 10.22 -11.11
C ARG A 136 14.38 11.02 -10.09
N LEU A 137 14.31 12.34 -10.24
CA LEU A 137 13.54 13.21 -9.37
C LEU A 137 12.10 12.72 -9.28
N GLY A 138 11.44 12.47 -10.42
CA GLY A 138 10.07 11.98 -10.48
C GLY A 138 9.84 10.66 -9.74
N LEU A 139 10.70 9.66 -9.94
CA LEU A 139 10.60 8.38 -9.24
C LEU A 139 10.94 8.49 -7.75
N GLU A 140 11.79 9.44 -7.39
CA GLU A 140 12.21 9.67 -6.01
C GLU A 140 11.26 10.54 -5.20
N MET A 141 10.24 11.15 -5.82
CA MET A 141 9.21 11.93 -5.12
C MET A 141 8.48 11.08 -4.07
N ASP A 142 8.23 11.67 -2.90
CA ASP A 142 7.59 10.99 -1.77
C ASP A 142 6.22 10.41 -2.14
N VAL A 143 5.49 11.04 -3.06
CA VAL A 143 4.19 10.56 -3.55
C VAL A 143 4.32 9.20 -4.25
N ILE A 144 5.37 9.00 -5.06
CA ILE A 144 5.64 7.72 -5.74
C ILE A 144 6.21 6.69 -4.76
N LYS A 145 7.16 7.09 -3.91
CA LYS A 145 7.76 6.19 -2.90
C LYS A 145 6.71 5.67 -1.91
N SER A 146 5.85 6.54 -1.41
CA SER A 146 4.80 6.16 -0.44
C SER A 146 3.70 5.29 -1.06
N SER A 147 3.42 5.42 -2.36
CA SER A 147 2.42 4.62 -3.07
C SER A 147 2.91 3.23 -3.49
N LYS A 148 4.20 2.89 -3.30
CA LYS A 148 4.78 1.59 -3.70
C LYS A 148 4.00 0.37 -3.21
N HIS A 149 3.43 0.43 -2.01
CA HIS A 149 2.64 -0.67 -1.44
C HIS A 149 1.30 -0.90 -2.15
N LEU A 150 0.81 0.07 -2.92
CA LEU A 150 -0.40 0.00 -3.72
C LEU A 150 -0.12 -0.49 -5.15
N PHE A 151 1.15 -0.62 -5.55
CA PHE A 151 1.50 -1.02 -6.91
C PHE A 151 1.19 -2.50 -7.14
N GLY A 152 0.36 -2.78 -8.14
CA GLY A 152 0.18 -4.14 -8.64
C GLY A 152 1.50 -4.75 -9.13
N ALA A 153 1.54 -6.07 -9.32
CA ALA A 153 2.76 -6.79 -9.71
C ALA A 153 3.45 -6.21 -10.96
N LYS A 154 2.67 -5.87 -12.01
CA LYS A 154 3.20 -5.29 -13.26
C LYS A 154 3.84 -3.92 -13.06
N MET A 155 3.16 -3.05 -12.29
CA MET A 155 3.62 -1.70 -12.00
C MET A 155 4.87 -1.74 -11.11
N SER A 156 4.91 -2.62 -10.11
CA SER A 156 6.09 -2.85 -9.27
C SER A 156 7.31 -3.25 -10.09
N VAL A 157 7.15 -4.19 -11.04
CA VAL A 157 8.25 -4.59 -11.94
C VAL A 157 8.71 -3.42 -12.82
N SER A 158 7.77 -2.60 -13.32
CA SER A 158 8.11 -1.45 -14.16
C SER A 158 8.87 -0.38 -13.37
N TYR A 159 8.43 -0.09 -12.14
CA TYR A 159 9.09 0.82 -11.21
C TYR A 159 10.52 0.38 -10.86
N GLU A 160 10.70 -0.88 -10.46
CA GLU A 160 12.03 -1.42 -10.13
C GLU A 160 12.96 -1.44 -11.34
N ARG A 161 12.43 -1.77 -12.53
CA ARG A 161 13.20 -1.71 -13.77
C ARG A 161 13.65 -0.29 -14.11
N LEU A 162 12.77 0.71 -13.95
CA LEU A 162 13.12 2.12 -14.15
C LEU A 162 14.22 2.57 -13.18
N LEU A 163 14.10 2.23 -11.89
CA LEU A 163 15.14 2.54 -10.90
C LEU A 163 16.48 1.88 -11.26
N TYR A 164 16.46 0.61 -11.67
CA TYR A 164 17.66 -0.10 -12.09
C TYR A 164 18.34 0.58 -13.28
N VAL A 165 17.58 0.90 -14.34
CA VAL A 165 18.09 1.56 -15.54
C VAL A 165 18.66 2.94 -15.20
N LEU A 166 18.00 3.71 -14.34
CA LEU A 166 18.49 5.04 -13.92
C LEU A 166 19.76 4.98 -13.10
N ASN A 167 19.85 4.08 -12.13
CA ASN A 167 21.05 3.91 -11.33
C ASN A 167 22.24 3.49 -12.22
N TRP A 168 22.00 2.56 -13.15
CA TRP A 168 23.01 2.16 -14.13
C TRP A 168 23.42 3.31 -15.06
N SER A 169 22.45 4.10 -15.53
CA SER A 169 22.70 5.25 -16.42
C SER A 169 23.46 6.37 -15.72
N THR A 170 23.12 6.66 -14.46
CA THR A 170 23.77 7.68 -13.63
C THR A 170 25.25 7.34 -13.42
N GLU A 171 25.55 6.09 -13.09
CA GLU A 171 26.94 5.64 -12.92
C GLU A 171 27.74 5.72 -14.22
N ARG A 172 27.13 5.33 -15.35
CA ARG A 172 27.78 5.45 -16.66
C ARG A 172 28.00 6.89 -17.07
N PHE A 173 27.04 7.76 -16.79
CA PHE A 173 27.13 9.18 -17.09
C PHE A 173 28.26 9.85 -16.29
N ARG A 174 28.42 9.48 -15.01
CA ARG A 174 29.53 9.91 -14.17
C ARG A 174 30.90 9.55 -14.77
N LEU A 175 31.04 8.36 -15.35
CA LEU A 175 32.27 7.96 -16.04
C LEU A 175 32.52 8.79 -17.31
N ILE A 176 31.46 9.10 -18.07
CA ILE A 176 31.55 9.96 -19.25
C ILE A 176 32.00 11.38 -18.84
N GLU A 177 31.41 11.96 -17.79
CA GLU A 177 31.79 13.28 -17.28
C GLU A 177 33.23 13.33 -16.77
N ALA A 178 33.70 12.28 -16.08
CA ALA A 178 35.08 12.20 -15.62
C ALA A 178 36.07 12.16 -16.81
N ASN A 179 35.72 11.40 -17.86
CA ASN A 179 36.54 11.28 -19.07
C ASN A 179 36.44 12.51 -19.98
N ARG A 180 35.36 13.30 -19.90
CA ARG A 180 35.15 14.54 -20.69
C ARG A 180 36.32 15.52 -20.55
N ARG A 181 36.98 15.56 -19.39
CA ARG A 181 38.12 16.46 -19.13
C ARG A 181 39.43 16.01 -19.79
N ASN A 182 39.55 14.75 -20.20
CA ASN A 182 40.78 14.12 -20.68
C ASN A 182 40.65 13.54 -22.11
N LEU A 183 39.73 14.07 -22.93
CA LEU A 183 39.30 13.47 -24.19
C LEU A 183 40.42 13.33 -25.24
N THR A 184 40.78 12.08 -25.54
CA THR A 184 41.48 11.68 -26.78
C THR A 184 40.47 11.26 -27.87
N ARG A 185 40.90 11.12 -29.13
CA ARG A 185 40.01 10.73 -30.24
C ARG A 185 39.35 9.35 -30.03
N SER A 186 40.04 8.34 -29.49
CA SER A 186 39.40 7.04 -29.21
C SER A 186 38.33 7.15 -28.12
N SER A 187 38.55 8.02 -27.13
CA SER A 187 37.56 8.30 -26.08
C SER A 187 36.25 8.89 -26.62
N THR A 188 36.26 9.56 -27.78
CA THR A 188 35.03 10.14 -28.36
C THR A 188 34.07 9.09 -28.94
N GLU A 189 34.61 8.00 -29.49
CA GLU A 189 33.81 6.89 -30.03
C GLU A 189 33.20 6.06 -28.89
N ASP A 190 34.00 5.76 -27.85
CA ASP A 190 33.53 5.06 -26.66
C ASP A 190 32.41 5.85 -25.94
N ILE A 191 32.52 7.18 -25.88
CA ILE A 191 31.48 8.04 -25.28
C ILE A 191 30.20 8.03 -26.11
N ALA A 192 30.30 8.14 -27.43
CA ALA A 192 29.15 8.05 -28.33
C ALA A 192 28.40 6.71 -28.16
N GLN A 193 29.13 5.59 -28.13
CA GLN A 193 28.55 4.26 -27.92
C GLN A 193 27.89 4.12 -26.54
N ASN A 194 28.53 4.61 -25.47
CA ASN A 194 27.95 4.56 -24.14
C ASN A 194 26.69 5.45 -24.04
N ILE A 195 26.70 6.62 -24.68
CA ILE A 195 25.53 7.51 -24.75
C ILE A 195 24.37 6.82 -25.47
N TRP A 196 24.60 6.24 -26.65
CA TRP A 196 23.58 5.50 -27.38
C TRP A 196 23.04 4.32 -26.57
N LYS A 197 23.93 3.59 -25.87
CA LYS A 197 23.52 2.49 -24.99
C LYS A 197 22.68 2.97 -23.81
N ILE A 198 22.97 4.14 -23.24
CA ILE A 198 22.14 4.75 -22.20
C ILE A 198 20.77 5.12 -22.76
N ALA A 199 20.74 5.88 -23.85
CA ALA A 199 19.51 6.35 -24.48
C ALA A 199 18.59 5.17 -24.90
N SER A 200 19.16 4.09 -25.45
CA SER A 200 18.38 2.91 -25.86
C SER A 200 17.89 2.03 -24.70
N GLN A 201 18.53 2.11 -23.52
CA GLN A 201 18.06 1.38 -22.32
C GLN A 201 16.98 2.13 -21.56
N ILE A 202 17.01 3.48 -21.60
CA ILE A 202 15.91 4.31 -21.09
C ILE A 202 14.81 4.32 -22.15
N ASP A 203 14.04 3.23 -22.17
CA ASP A 203 12.93 3.06 -23.11
C ASP A 203 11.76 3.98 -22.71
N TYR A 204 11.43 4.97 -23.55
CA TYR A 204 10.30 5.86 -23.30
C TYR A 204 8.97 5.07 -23.21
N LEU A 205 8.85 3.91 -23.87
CA LEU A 205 7.68 3.04 -23.76
C LEU A 205 7.55 2.45 -22.35
N LEU A 206 8.66 2.25 -21.63
CA LEU A 206 8.61 1.80 -20.23
C LEU A 206 8.07 2.92 -19.33
N ILE A 207 8.44 4.17 -19.59
CA ILE A 207 7.95 5.34 -18.84
C ILE A 207 6.47 5.56 -19.16
N GLU A 208 6.06 5.45 -20.43
CA GLU A 208 4.66 5.56 -20.85
C GLU A 208 3.80 4.48 -20.20
N LYS A 209 4.25 3.21 -20.23
CA LYS A 209 3.57 2.12 -19.52
C LYS A 209 3.46 2.39 -18.03
N PHE A 210 4.49 2.93 -17.39
CA PHE A 210 4.44 3.29 -15.98
C PHE A 210 3.41 4.40 -15.72
N ALA A 211 3.31 5.40 -16.59
CA ALA A 211 2.30 6.44 -16.52
C ALA A 211 0.87 5.90 -16.69
N ASP A 212 0.66 4.95 -17.61
CA ASP A 212 -0.64 4.30 -17.79
C ASP A 212 -1.04 3.44 -16.57
N GLU A 213 -0.09 2.79 -15.91
CA GLU A 213 -0.37 2.07 -14.66
C GLU A 213 -0.66 3.03 -13.49
N LEU A 214 -0.06 4.22 -13.45
CA LEU A 214 -0.44 5.27 -12.49
C LEU A 214 -1.87 5.76 -12.72
N GLU A 215 -2.27 5.93 -13.98
CA GLU A 215 -3.65 6.28 -14.34
C GLU A 215 -4.65 5.19 -13.92
N ARG A 216 -4.30 3.92 -14.13
CA ARG A 216 -5.13 2.81 -13.66
C ARG A 216 -5.23 2.78 -12.14
N LEU A 217 -4.13 3.05 -11.43
CA LEU A 217 -4.13 3.13 -9.98
C LEU A 217 -5.11 4.19 -9.47
N GLU A 218 -5.17 5.36 -10.11
CA GLU A 218 -6.17 6.40 -9.84
C GLU A 218 -7.59 5.86 -10.01
N SER A 219 -7.87 5.23 -11.16
CA SER A 219 -9.21 4.74 -11.51
C SER A 219 -9.75 3.62 -10.61
N ILE A 220 -8.87 2.82 -9.98
CA ILE A 220 -9.28 1.73 -9.08
C ILE A 220 -9.80 2.28 -7.75
N TYR A 221 -9.34 3.47 -7.35
CA TYR A 221 -9.63 4.07 -6.04
C TYR A 221 -10.64 5.22 -6.11
N ASP A 222 -11.09 5.62 -7.30
CA ASP A 222 -12.14 6.61 -7.51
C ASP A 222 -13.56 6.07 -7.29
#